data_AF-A0A8T1AJZ9-F1
#
_entry.id   AF-A0A8T1AJZ9-F1
#
_cell.length_a   1.000
_cell.length_b   1.000
_cell.length_c   1.000
_cell.angle_alpha   90.00
_cell.angle_beta   90.00
_cell.angle_gamma   90.00
#
_symmetry.space_group_name_H-M   'P 1'
#
loop_
_entity.id
_entity.type
_entity.pdbx_description
1 polymer ?
#
loop_
_entity_poly.entity_id
_entity_poly.type
_entity_poly.pdbx_seq_one_letter_code
_entity_poly.pdbx_strand_id
1 'polypeptide(L)'
;MEKERMLALQALAESTCDNFIVLLKSAKELKFRALYENHVDRDFATRIFSLLPSNSSRAPPKLESSEKISQFFKYSSAKKQFLPVPTRSFTVKTDACALVDQLVIKGKSGSALARLL
;
A
#
# COMPACT_ATOMS: atom_id res chain seq x y z
N MET A 1 16.37 -3.51 9.05
CA MET A 1 15.82 -4.18 7.85
C MET A 1 15.50 -5.65 8.14
N GLU A 2 16.42 -6.42 8.74
CA GLU A 2 16.16 -7.85 8.98
C GLU A 2 15.01 -8.10 9.96
N LYS A 3 14.96 -7.34 11.07
CA LYS A 3 13.86 -7.42 12.05
C LYS A 3 12.51 -7.14 11.41
N GLU A 4 12.40 -6.07 10.62
CA GLU A 4 11.16 -5.68 9.96
C GLU A 4 10.73 -6.71 8.92
N ARG A 5 11.70 -7.31 8.20
CA ARG A 5 11.44 -8.40 7.26
C ARG A 5 10.87 -9.62 7.99
N MET A 6 11.45 -10.01 9.14
CA MET A 6 10.93 -11.13 9.94
C MET A 6 9.49 -10.89 10.40
N LEU A 7 9.18 -9.67 10.88
CA LEU A 7 7.83 -9.32 11.30
C LEU A 7 6.83 -9.35 10.14
N ALA A 8 7.22 -8.88 8.95
CA ALA A 8 6.38 -8.95 7.77
C ALA A 8 6.10 -10.40 7.34
N LEU A 9 7.13 -11.27 7.40
CA LEU A 9 7.00 -12.69 7.08
C LEU A 9 6.15 -13.44 8.11
N GLN A 10 6.26 -13.07 9.39
CA GLN A 10 5.42 -13.61 10.44
C GLN A 10 3.94 -13.24 10.20
N ALA A 11 3.64 -11.97 9.92
CA ALA A 11 2.29 -11.53 9.59
C ALA A 11 1.72 -12.26 8.35
N LEU A 12 2.58 -12.56 7.36
CA LEU A 12 2.20 -13.37 6.20
C LEU A 12 1.84 -14.80 6.58
N ALA A 13 2.62 -15.43 7.47
CA ALA A 13 2.39 -16.81 7.91
C ALA A 13 1.16 -16.96 8.83
N GLU A 14 0.78 -15.90 9.55
CA GLU A 14 -0.41 -15.87 10.39
C GLU A 14 -1.71 -15.62 9.59
N SER A 15 -1.58 -15.10 8.37
CA SER A 15 -2.71 -14.84 7.48
C SER A 15 -3.26 -16.13 6.87
N THR A 16 -4.58 -16.19 6.72
CA THR A 16 -5.27 -17.25 5.97
C THR A 16 -5.58 -16.87 4.53
N CYS A 17 -5.13 -15.69 4.07
CA CYS A 17 -5.36 -15.22 2.71
C CYS A 17 -4.32 -15.76 1.72
N ASP A 18 -4.74 -15.95 0.47
CA ASP A 18 -3.83 -16.37 -0.62
C ASP A 18 -3.26 -15.20 -1.42
N ASN A 19 -3.89 -14.02 -1.32
CA ASN A 19 -3.55 -12.85 -2.12
C ASN A 19 -3.06 -11.72 -1.22
N PHE A 20 -1.89 -11.16 -1.55
CA PHE A 20 -1.27 -10.09 -0.79
C PHE A 20 -0.82 -8.95 -1.70
N ILE A 21 -0.81 -7.75 -1.14
CA ILE A 21 -0.42 -6.53 -1.84
C ILE A 21 0.68 -5.84 -1.06
N VAL A 22 1.77 -5.53 -1.76
CA VAL A 22 2.81 -4.65 -1.25
C VAL A 22 2.44 -3.20 -1.53
N LEU A 23 2.40 -2.39 -0.49
CA LEU A 23 2.31 -0.94 -0.64
C LEU A 23 3.70 -0.34 -0.84
N LEU A 24 3.87 0.37 -1.94
CA LEU A 24 5.10 1.06 -2.31
C LEU A 24 5.02 2.56 -1.97
N LYS A 25 6.20 3.17 -1.80
CA LYS A 25 6.31 4.60 -1.45
C LYS A 25 5.67 5.51 -2.49
N SER A 26 5.96 5.27 -3.76
CA SER A 26 5.32 5.90 -4.92
C SER A 26 5.59 5.07 -6.17
N ALA A 27 4.98 5.43 -7.30
CA ALA A 27 5.27 4.80 -8.58
C ALA A 27 6.71 5.07 -9.09
N LYS A 28 7.35 6.14 -8.60
CA LYS A 28 8.74 6.51 -8.94
C LYS A 28 9.76 5.89 -7.99
N GLU A 29 9.37 5.61 -6.75
CA GLU A 29 10.24 5.08 -5.71
C GLU A 29 9.63 3.81 -5.14
N LEU A 30 10.00 2.66 -5.73
CA LEU A 30 9.46 1.34 -5.43
C LEU A 30 10.00 0.76 -4.10
N LYS A 31 9.95 1.56 -3.04
CA LYS A 31 10.35 1.16 -1.68
C LYS A 31 9.15 0.61 -0.92
N PHE A 32 9.35 -0.53 -0.28
CA PHE A 32 8.36 -1.16 0.60
C PHE A 32 7.92 -0.20 1.72
N ARG A 33 6.61 -0.16 1.99
CA ARG A 33 6.03 0.56 3.14
C ARG A 33 5.20 -0.33 4.04
N ALA A 34 4.37 -1.18 3.46
CA ALA A 34 3.40 -1.97 4.19
C ALA A 34 2.95 -3.18 3.37
N LEU A 35 2.38 -4.16 4.05
CA LEU A 35 1.83 -5.39 3.48
C LEU A 35 0.34 -5.46 3.82
N TYR A 36 -0.45 -5.90 2.84
CA TYR A 36 -1.89 -6.01 2.95
C TYR A 36 -2.34 -7.39 2.48
N GLU A 37 -3.39 -7.91 3.10
CA GLU A 37 -4.22 -8.99 2.60
C GLU A 37 -5.20 -8.44 1.58
N ASN A 38 -5.34 -9.07 0.41
CA ASN A 38 -6.30 -8.67 -0.60
C ASN A 38 -7.50 -9.62 -0.60
N HIS A 39 -8.64 -9.11 -0.15
CA HIS A 39 -9.91 -9.84 -0.24
C HIS A 39 -10.58 -9.47 -1.56
N VAL A 40 -10.24 -10.20 -2.63
CA VAL A 40 -10.72 -9.92 -3.99
C VAL A 40 -12.25 -9.82 -4.06
N ASP A 41 -12.96 -10.66 -3.28
CA ASP A 41 -14.43 -10.65 -3.22
C ASP A 41 -15.02 -9.38 -2.59
N ARG A 42 -14.21 -8.63 -1.84
CA ARG A 42 -14.63 -7.45 -1.10
C ARG A 42 -14.10 -6.13 -1.67
N ASP A 43 -13.33 -6.18 -2.76
CA ASP A 43 -12.69 -5.02 -3.43
C ASP A 43 -11.90 -4.09 -2.48
N PHE A 44 -11.31 -4.67 -1.43
CA PHE A 44 -10.42 -3.95 -0.54
C PHE A 44 -9.29 -4.83 -0.03
N ALA A 45 -8.21 -4.17 0.36
CA ALA A 45 -7.07 -4.80 1.02
C ALA A 45 -6.91 -4.29 2.46
N THR A 46 -6.63 -5.19 3.40
CA THR A 46 -6.49 -4.92 4.84
C THR A 46 -5.02 -4.97 5.23
N ARG A 47 -4.53 -3.94 5.93
CA ARG A 47 -3.12 -3.85 6.31
C ARG A 47 -2.80 -4.85 7.43
N ILE A 48 -1.81 -5.71 7.19
CA ILE A 48 -1.30 -6.67 8.19
C ILE A 48 0.06 -6.27 8.74
N PHE A 49 0.84 -5.49 8.00
CA PHE A 49 2.14 -5.00 8.45
C PHE A 49 2.48 -3.63 7.88
N SER A 50 3.26 -2.82 8.59
CA SER A 50 3.67 -1.48 8.17
C SER A 50 4.98 -1.05 8.82
N LEU A 51 5.84 -0.41 8.04
CA LEU A 51 7.01 0.34 8.53
C LEU A 51 6.63 1.72 9.11
N LEU A 52 5.39 2.15 8.88
CA LEU A 52 4.86 3.43 9.34
C LEU A 52 3.89 3.22 10.52
N PRO A 53 3.72 4.22 11.40
CA PRO A 53 2.77 4.16 12.50
C PRO A 53 1.35 3.81 12.05
N SER A 54 0.60 3.15 12.92
CA SER A 54 -0.73 2.61 12.60
C SER A 54 -1.73 3.66 12.08
N ASN A 55 -1.59 4.91 12.49
CA ASN A 55 -2.43 6.05 12.09
C ASN A 55 -1.91 6.80 10.84
N SER A 56 -0.88 6.32 10.16
CA SER A 56 -0.31 7.01 9.01
C SER A 56 -1.22 6.92 7.78
N SER A 57 -1.61 8.07 7.24
CA SER A 57 -2.30 8.19 5.94
C SER A 57 -1.52 7.60 4.76
N ARG A 58 -0.22 7.41 4.94
CA ARG A 58 0.73 6.87 3.94
C ARG A 58 0.76 5.34 3.90
N ALA A 59 0.11 4.70 4.85
CA ALA A 59 -0.14 3.27 4.91
C ALA A 59 -1.46 3.06 5.66
N PRO A 60 -2.62 3.38 5.07
CA PRO A 60 -3.90 3.33 5.77
C PRO A 60 -4.26 1.90 6.21
N PRO A 61 -5.08 1.70 7.25
CA PRO A 61 -5.50 0.36 7.67
C PRO A 61 -6.24 -0.44 6.59
N LYS A 62 -6.95 0.26 5.69
CA LYS A 62 -7.71 -0.32 4.58
C LYS A 62 -7.38 0.43 3.30
N LEU A 63 -7.12 -0.31 2.23
CA LEU A 63 -6.99 0.21 0.88
C LEU A 63 -8.21 -0.21 0.08
N GLU A 64 -8.92 0.76 -0.46
CA GLU A 64 -10.02 0.54 -1.39
C GLU A 64 -9.56 0.93 -2.79
N SER A 65 -10.05 0.20 -3.80
CA SER A 65 -9.88 0.53 -5.22
C SER A 65 -10.51 1.90 -5.51
N SER A 66 -9.77 2.97 -5.21
CA SER A 66 -10.25 4.35 -5.21
C SER A 66 -9.22 5.28 -5.84
N GLU A 67 -9.62 6.54 -6.06
CA GLU A 67 -8.78 7.64 -6.57
C GLU A 67 -7.45 7.85 -5.79
N LYS A 68 -7.27 7.16 -4.67
CA LYS A 68 -6.09 7.19 -3.81
C LYS A 68 -4.92 6.35 -4.35
N ILE A 69 -5.17 5.42 -5.27
CA ILE A 69 -4.13 4.59 -5.91
C ILE A 69 -3.71 5.22 -7.22
N SER A 70 -2.41 5.51 -7.36
CA SER A 70 -1.84 6.08 -8.59
C SER A 70 -1.48 5.02 -9.62
N GLN A 71 -0.96 3.88 -9.16
CA GLN A 71 -0.46 2.82 -10.03
C GLN A 71 -0.53 1.46 -9.35
N PHE A 72 -1.01 0.47 -10.09
CA PHE A 72 -0.93 -0.94 -9.73
C PHE A 72 0.25 -1.60 -10.44
N PHE A 73 0.82 -2.62 -9.82
CA PHE A 73 1.97 -3.35 -10.33
C PHE A 73 1.76 -4.85 -10.20
N LYS A 74 2.38 -5.59 -11.12
CA LYS A 74 2.69 -7.02 -10.96
C LYS A 74 4.19 -7.20 -10.77
N TYR A 75 4.60 -8.21 -10.02
CA TYR A 75 5.99 -8.60 -9.88
C TYR A 75 6.36 -9.60 -10.98
N SER A 76 7.39 -9.28 -11.75
CA SER A 76 7.94 -10.23 -12.73
C SER A 76 9.08 -11.00 -12.08
N SER A 77 8.88 -12.28 -11.79
CA SER A 77 9.94 -13.15 -11.25
C SER A 77 11.12 -13.29 -12.22
N ALA A 78 10.86 -13.27 -13.53
CA ALA A 78 11.91 -13.33 -14.56
C ALA A 78 12.84 -12.11 -14.54
N LYS A 79 12.27 -10.91 -14.36
CA LYS A 79 13.02 -9.64 -14.33
C LYS A 79 13.35 -9.17 -12.90
N LYS A 80 12.84 -9.87 -11.89
CA LYS A 80 12.90 -9.52 -10.47
C LYS A 80 12.49 -8.07 -10.16
N GLN A 81 11.46 -7.57 -10.85
CA GLN A 81 11.03 -6.17 -10.74
C GLN A 81 9.51 -6.02 -10.82
N PHE A 82 9.00 -4.93 -10.26
CA PHE A 82 7.61 -4.51 -10.44
C PHE A 82 7.41 -3.89 -11.82
N LEU A 83 6.33 -4.31 -12.49
CA LEU A 83 5.90 -3.81 -13.78
C LEU A 83 4.52 -3.17 -13.62
N PRO A 84 4.29 -1.95 -14.14
CA PRO A 84 2.99 -1.32 -14.06
C PRO A 84 1.94 -2.14 -14.84
N VAL A 85 0.72 -2.18 -14.33
CA VAL A 85 -0.43 -2.80 -15.00
C VAL A 85 -1.56 -1.79 -15.19
N PRO A 86 -2.24 -1.78 -16.35
CA PRO A 86 -3.31 -0.84 -16.64
C PRO A 86 -4.65 -1.33 -16.06
N THR A 87 -4.71 -1.52 -14.74
CA THR A 87 -5.96 -1.83 -14.01
C THR A 87 -6.38 -0.65 -13.13
N ARG A 88 -7.66 -0.60 -12.77
CA ARG A 88 -8.23 0.42 -11.88
C ARG A 88 -8.65 -0.15 -10.51
N SER A 89 -8.56 -1.46 -10.33
CA SER A 89 -8.94 -2.16 -9.10
C SER A 89 -7.94 -3.25 -8.73
N PHE A 90 -8.02 -3.71 -7.47
CA PHE A 90 -7.30 -4.89 -7.02
C PHE A 90 -7.79 -6.13 -7.76
N THR A 91 -6.84 -6.94 -8.23
CA THR A 91 -7.11 -8.22 -8.88
C THR A 91 -6.18 -9.27 -8.28
N VAL A 92 -6.46 -10.56 -8.50
CA VAL A 92 -5.54 -11.65 -8.16
C VAL A 92 -4.17 -11.54 -8.83
N LYS A 93 -4.03 -10.72 -9.87
CA LYS A 93 -2.76 -10.49 -10.59
C LYS A 93 -2.00 -9.26 -10.10
N THR A 94 -2.56 -8.54 -9.13
CA THR A 94 -1.94 -7.36 -8.55
C THR A 94 -1.03 -7.82 -7.42
N ASP A 95 0.24 -7.45 -7.47
CA ASP A 95 1.22 -7.80 -6.42
C ASP A 95 1.60 -6.57 -5.58
N ALA A 96 1.46 -5.37 -6.14
CA ALA A 96 1.76 -4.13 -5.44
C ALA A 96 0.94 -2.94 -5.95
N CYS A 97 0.87 -1.89 -5.13
CA CYS A 97 0.29 -0.61 -5.52
C CYS A 97 1.08 0.57 -4.93
N ALA A 98 0.91 1.74 -5.54
CA ALA A 98 1.41 3.02 -5.03
C ALA A 98 0.24 3.99 -4.84
N LEU A 99 0.30 4.81 -3.78
CA LEU A 99 -0.68 5.87 -3.57
C LEU A 99 -0.40 7.08 -4.47
N VAL A 100 -1.39 7.94 -4.63
CA VAL A 100 -1.21 9.28 -5.23
C VAL A 100 -0.30 10.12 -4.33
N ASP A 101 0.67 10.82 -4.95
CA ASP A 101 1.70 11.59 -4.24
C ASP A 101 1.12 12.62 -3.25
N GLN A 102 -0.08 13.16 -3.52
CA GLN A 102 -0.75 14.12 -2.63
C GLN A 102 -1.12 13.53 -1.25
N LEU A 103 -1.40 12.22 -1.16
CA LEU A 103 -1.62 11.54 0.13
C LEU A 103 -0.32 11.27 0.88
N VAL A 104 0.82 11.31 0.20
CA VAL A 104 2.15 11.20 0.82
C VAL A 104 2.55 12.49 1.54
N ILE A 105 2.03 13.63 1.09
CA ILE A 105 2.44 14.97 1.53
C ILE A 105 1.55 15.51 2.67
N LYS A 106 0.33 14.98 2.89
CA LYS A 106 -0.58 15.44 3.96
C LYS A 106 -0.20 14.89 5.35
N GLY A 107 1.03 15.17 5.77
CA GLY A 107 1.51 15.11 7.16
C GLY A 107 1.52 16.49 7.85
N LYS A 108 1.07 17.54 7.15
CA LYS A 108 0.81 18.88 7.70
C LYS A 108 -0.43 19.47 7.04
N SER A 109 -1.63 19.08 7.46
CA SER A 109 -2.76 20.00 7.32
C SER A 109 -2.64 21.01 8.46
N GLY A 110 -1.91 22.10 8.21
CA GLY A 110 -2.03 23.29 9.03
C GLY A 110 -3.50 23.71 9.03
N SER A 111 -4.03 23.92 10.22
CA SER A 111 -5.28 24.63 10.45
C SER A 111 -5.26 25.95 9.67
N ALA A 112 -6.08 26.05 8.63
CA ALA A 112 -6.31 27.29 7.88
C ALA A 112 -7.68 27.88 8.25
N LEU A 113 -7.98 27.93 9.56
CA LEU A 113 -9.19 28.57 10.11
C LEU A 113 -8.88 29.46 11.32
N ALA A 114 -7.76 30.18 11.28
CA ALA A 114 -7.45 31.22 12.26
C ALA A 114 -6.76 32.40 11.60
N ARG A 115 -7.51 33.13 10.77
CA ARG A 115 -7.22 34.53 10.37
C ARG A 115 -8.47 35.14 9.74
N LEU A 116 -9.51 35.25 10.55
CA LEU A 116 -10.52 36.29 10.39
C LEU A 116 -11.17 36.46 11.75
N LEU A 117 -10.60 37.36 12.56
CA LEU A 117 -11.20 38.19 13.61
C LEU A 117 -10.07 39.06 14.17
#